data_AF-A0ABD0RA43-F1
#
_entry.id   AF-A0ABD0RA43-F1
#
_cell.length_a   1.000
_cell.length_b   1.000
_cell.length_c   1.000
_cell.angle_alpha   90.00
_cell.angle_beta   90.00
_cell.angle_gamma   90.00
#
_symmetry.space_group_name_H-M   'P 1'
#
loop_
_entity.id
_entity.type
_entity.pdbx_description
1 polymer ?
#
loop_
_entity_poly.entity_id
_entity_poly.type
_entity_poly.pdbx_seq_one_letter_code
_entity_poly.pdbx_strand_id
1 'polypeptide(L)' 'GEGVGTNNKAILFKKQDYQSLKQECLAKGTLFCDPTFPAESDSLGYDELGPQSSKARRVQWKRPK' A
#
# COMPACT_ATOMS: atom_id res chain seq x y z
N GLY A 1 -24.19 18.04 -2.31
CA GLY A 1 -23.01 17.43 -1.66
C GLY A 1 -23.54 16.40 -0.71
N GLU A 2 -23.51 15.13 -1.10
CA GLU A 2 -24.26 14.09 -0.39
C GLU A 2 -23.39 12.85 -0.16
N GLY A 3 -23.12 12.58 1.12
CA GLY A 3 -22.61 11.31 1.63
C GLY A 3 -21.15 10.97 1.34
N VAL A 4 -20.39 11.81 0.63
CA VAL A 4 -18.97 11.56 0.36
C VAL A 4 -18.18 11.55 1.68
N GLY A 5 -17.40 10.50 1.91
CA GLY A 5 -16.66 10.30 3.16
C GLY A 5 -17.42 9.52 4.24
N THR A 6 -18.66 9.11 3.97
CA THR A 6 -19.39 8.16 4.84
C THR A 6 -18.90 6.74 4.62
N ASN A 7 -19.22 5.82 5.54
CA ASN A 7 -18.87 4.40 5.41
C ASN A 7 -19.36 3.79 4.08
N ASN A 8 -20.55 4.20 3.61
CA ASN A 8 -21.14 3.69 2.37
C ASN A 8 -20.60 4.36 1.09
N LYS A 9 -19.87 5.48 1.21
CA LYS A 9 -19.33 6.24 0.08
C LYS A 9 -17.99 6.87 0.46
N ALA A 10 -17.06 5.99 0.84
CA ALA A 10 -15.71 6.39 1.21
C ALA A 10 -14.98 7.04 0.03
N ILE A 11 -14.13 8.01 0.32
CA ILE A 11 -13.24 8.62 -0.69
C ILE A 11 -12.08 7.65 -0.93
N LEU A 12 -11.76 7.41 -2.20
CA LEU A 12 -10.61 6.60 -2.57
C LEU A 12 -9.31 7.32 -2.17
N PHE A 13 -8.58 6.75 -1.21
CA PHE A 13 -7.25 7.24 -0.84
C PHE A 13 -6.32 7.15 -2.04
N LYS A 14 -5.64 8.26 -2.37
CA LYS A 14 -4.74 8.37 -3.53
C LYS A 14 -5.34 7.84 -4.84
N LYS A 15 -6.67 7.90 -4.99
CA LYS A 15 -7.43 7.40 -6.15
C LYS A 15 -7.25 5.89 -6.41
N GLN A 16 -6.92 5.10 -5.40
CA GLN A 16 -6.81 3.65 -5.51
C GLN A 16 -8.19 3.00 -5.34
N ASP A 17 -8.68 2.34 -6.39
CA ASP A 17 -9.93 1.56 -6.36
C ASP A 17 -9.63 0.07 -6.20
N TYR A 18 -10.03 -0.52 -5.07
CA TYR A 18 -9.72 -1.91 -4.75
C TYR A 18 -10.24 -2.90 -5.81
N GLN A 19 -11.47 -2.71 -6.30
CA GLN A 19 -12.08 -3.66 -7.23
C GLN A 19 -11.35 -3.65 -8.57
N SER A 20 -11.05 -2.47 -9.10
CA SER A 20 -10.29 -2.29 -10.33
C SER A 20 -8.88 -2.88 -10.22
N LEU A 21 -8.17 -2.56 -9.14
CA LEU A 21 -6.81 -3.08 -8.89
C LEU A 21 -6.80 -4.61 -8.78
N LYS A 22 -7.78 -5.19 -8.08
CA LYS A 22 -7.92 -6.64 -7.95
C LYS A 22 -8.20 -7.29 -9.30
N GLN A 23 -9.13 -6.76 -10.08
CA GLN A 23 -9.46 -7.28 -11.41
C GLN A 23 -8.26 -7.26 -12.35
N GLU A 24 -7.50 -6.16 -12.36
CA GLU A 24 -6.28 -6.03 -13.16
C GLU A 24 -5.23 -7.09 -12.79
N CYS A 25 -4.96 -7.27 -11.48
CA CYS A 25 -4.00 -8.27 -11.01
C CYS A 25 -4.43 -9.70 -11.37
N LEU A 26 -5.72 -10.01 -11.23
CA LEU A 26 -6.26 -11.32 -11.62
C LEU A 26 -6.16 -11.56 -13.13
N ALA A 27 -6.50 -10.56 -13.94
CA ALA A 27 -6.40 -10.65 -15.40
C ALA A 27 -4.95 -10.85 -15.87
N LYS A 28 -3.99 -10.24 -15.17
CA LYS A 28 -2.54 -10.38 -15.46
C LYS A 28 -1.90 -11.62 -14.82
N GLY A 29 -2.58 -12.28 -13.88
CA GLY A 29 -2.00 -13.37 -13.10
C GLY A 29 -0.86 -12.93 -12.18
N THR A 30 -0.85 -11.66 -11.76
CA THR A 30 0.22 -11.07 -10.94
C THR A 30 -0.27 -10.71 -9.54
N LEU A 31 0.65 -10.64 -8.58
CA LEU A 31 0.34 -10.11 -7.25
C LEU A 31 0.37 -8.58 -7.26
N PHE A 32 -0.52 -7.96 -6.48
CA PHE A 32 -0.54 -6.52 -6.31
C PHE A 32 0.67 -6.03 -5.50
N CYS A 33 1.37 -5.03 -6.01
CA CYS A 33 2.38 -4.25 -5.29
C CYS A 33 1.88 -2.81 -5.20
N ASP A 34 1.80 -2.24 -4.00
CA ASP A 34 1.22 -0.92 -3.80
C ASP A 34 2.19 0.18 -4.29
N PRO A 35 1.86 0.94 -5.35
CA PRO A 35 2.73 2.01 -5.82
C PRO A 35 2.73 3.23 -4.90
N THR A 36 1.73 3.34 -4.01
CA THR A 36 1.57 4.49 -3.11
C THR A 36 2.14 4.26 -1.73
N PHE A 37 2.44 3.00 -1.41
CA PHE A 37 3.08 2.57 -0.18
C PHE A 37 3.99 1.37 -0.49
N PRO A 38 5.13 1.62 -1.14
CA PRO A 38 5.99 0.57 -1.67
C PRO A 38 6.67 -0.23 -0.56
N ALA A 39 7.14 -1.44 -0.86
CA ALA A 39 7.87 -2.28 0.09
C ALA A 39 9.33 -1.83 0.24
N GLU A 40 9.55 -0.55 0.56
CA GLU A 40 10.86 0.11 0.60
C GLU A 40 11.12 0.71 1.99
N SER A 41 12.37 1.12 2.26
CA SER A 41 12.76 1.71 3.55
C SER A 41 11.90 2.92 3.95
N ASP A 42 11.51 3.73 2.97
CA ASP A 42 10.76 4.97 3.20
C ASP A 42 9.34 4.70 3.70
N SER A 43 8.83 3.48 3.48
CA SER A 43 7.54 3.02 4.02
C SER A 43 7.64 2.55 5.47
N LEU A 44 8.85 2.32 6.00
CA LEU A 44 9.05 1.93 7.40
C LEU A 44 9.06 3.15 8.34
N GLY A 45 9.59 4.28 7.87
CA GLY A 45 9.66 5.52 8.62
C GLY A 45 10.81 6.40 8.16
N TYR A 46 11.14 7.41 8.96
CA TYR A 46 12.11 8.45 8.59
C TYR A 46 13.28 8.57 9.57
N ASP A 47 13.03 8.50 10.88
CA ASP A 47 14.07 8.69 11.91
C ASP A 47 14.59 7.34 12.43
N GLU A 48 14.06 6.83 13.54
CA GLU A 48 14.47 5.54 14.09
C GLU A 48 14.25 4.34 13.15
N LEU A 49 13.40 4.49 12.14
CA LEU A 49 13.09 3.49 11.12
C LEU A 49 13.46 3.94 9.70
N GLY A 50 14.22 5.04 9.57
CA GLY A 50 14.65 5.55 8.28
C GLY A 50 15.63 4.65 7.54
N PRO A 51 15.95 4.95 6.28
CA PRO A 51 16.83 4.15 5.41
C PRO A 51 18.22 3.87 5.99
N GLN A 52 18.73 4.78 6.81
CA GLN A 52 20.05 4.66 7.45
C GLN A 52 20.00 4.01 8.83
N SER A 53 18.80 3.71 9.35
CA SER A 53 18.64 3.09 10.67
C SER A 53 19.06 1.63 10.66
N SER A 54 19.83 1.24 11.68
CA SER A 54 20.17 -0.16 11.94
C SER A 54 18.94 -1.03 12.16
N LYS A 55 17.81 -0.46 12.65
CA LYS A 55 16.54 -1.16 12.87
C LYS A 55 15.86 -1.54 11.55
N ALA A 56 15.95 -0.68 10.52
CA ALA A 56 15.33 -0.91 9.22
C ALA A 56 16.18 -1.81 8.30
N ARG A 57 17.51 -1.81 8.47
CA ARG A 57 18.50 -2.45 7.57
C ARG A 57 18.28 -3.94 7.28
N ARG A 58 17.60 -4.68 8.17
CA ARG A 58 17.40 -6.14 8.03
C ARG A 58 15.94 -6.54 7.82
N VAL A 59 15.04 -5.58 7.62
CA VAL A 59 13.63 -5.89 7.37
C VAL A 59 13.49 -6.57 6.01
N GLN A 60 12.69 -7.64 5.97
CA GLN A 60 12.29 -8.32 4.75
C GLN A 60 10.77 -8.28 4.64
N TRP A 61 10.28 -7.78 3.51
CA TRP A 61 8.86 -7.76 3.20
C TRP A 61 8.39 -9.15 2.77
N LYS A 62 7.41 -9.68 3.47
CA LYS A 62 6.84 -11.01 3.20
C LYS A 62 5.32 -10.90 3.11
N ARG A 63 4.73 -11.77 2.29
CA ARG A 63 3.28 -11.93 2.23
C ARG A 63 2.86 -13.08 3.16
N PRO A 64 1.72 -12.97 3.85
CA PRO A 64 1.12 -14.11 4.54
C PRO A 64 0.87 -15.27 3.57
N LYS A 65 0.90 -16.50 4.09
CA LYS A 65 0.42 -17.70 3.40
C LYS A 65 -1.07 -17.88 3.63
#